data_AF-A0A8J7T7F5-F1
#
_entry.id   AF-A0A8J7T7F5-F1
#
_cell.length_a   1.000
_cell.length_b   1.000
_cell.length_c   1.000
_cell.angle_alpha   90.00
_cell.angle_beta   90.00
_cell.angle_gamma   90.00
#
_symmetry.space_group_name_H-M   'P 1'
#
loop_
_entity.id
_entity.type
_entity.pdbx_description
1 polymer ?
#
loop_
_entity_poly.entity_id
_entity_poly.type
_entity_poly.pdbx_seq_one_letter_code
_entity_poly.pdbx_strand_id
1 'polypeptide(L)'
;MPNSQQSLALELNTVLLTLISRLAALTALHCPRLHCWCSSLLAYRGDRPDRASLKPVSQSNSHLKKQRSRSIFSTFFCCFRNYNVEPPSSNNNTSALPPPVEENGSLPKCDQVQVIPIPSCIGLICPPAKYLLPEMNISDYGKKCVVIDLDETLVHSSFKPISNADFIVPVEIDGTVHQVYVLKRPHVDEFLQKMGELFECVLFTASLAKYADPVADLLDQWGVFRARLFRESCVFHRGNYVKDLSRLGRELSKVIIVDNSPASYIFHPENAVPVQSWFDDMTDTELLDLIPFFEGLSKEEDVYSVLQNLRGR
;
A
#
# COMPACT_ATOMS: atom_id res chain seq x y z
N MET A 1 -24.46 1.99 28.07
CA MET A 1 -25.04 2.30 26.75
C MET A 1 -24.08 3.27 26.07
N PRO A 2 -23.39 2.91 24.98
CA PRO A 2 -22.57 3.89 24.27
C PRO A 2 -23.50 4.94 23.69
N ASN A 3 -23.20 6.21 23.94
CA ASN A 3 -24.01 7.35 23.53
C ASN A 3 -24.20 7.35 22.00
N SER A 4 -25.37 7.81 21.55
CA SER A 4 -25.75 7.94 20.14
C SER A 4 -24.69 8.65 19.27
N GLN A 5 -23.82 9.47 19.87
CA GLN A 5 -22.70 10.13 19.20
C GLN A 5 -21.51 9.21 18.85
N GLN A 6 -21.26 8.12 19.58
CA GLN A 6 -20.21 7.15 19.22
C GLN A 6 -20.61 6.29 18.01
N SER A 7 -21.90 6.00 17.85
CA SER A 7 -22.41 5.30 16.66
C SER A 7 -22.37 6.19 15.42
N LEU A 8 -22.67 7.48 15.57
CA LEU A 8 -22.54 8.49 14.51
C LEU A 8 -21.08 8.76 14.14
N ALA A 9 -20.15 8.70 15.09
CA ALA A 9 -18.72 8.87 14.84
C ALA A 9 -18.11 7.70 14.04
N LEU A 10 -18.56 6.46 14.30
CA LEU A 10 -18.12 5.28 13.56
C LEU A 10 -18.71 5.24 12.13
N GLU A 11 -19.97 5.68 11.96
CA GLU A 11 -20.57 5.86 10.63
C GLU A 11 -19.88 6.99 9.85
N LEU A 12 -19.51 8.10 10.49
CA LEU A 12 -18.83 9.21 9.81
C LEU A 12 -17.39 8.90 9.41
N ASN A 13 -16.64 8.13 10.20
CA ASN A 13 -15.26 7.73 9.82
C ASN A 13 -15.27 6.67 8.70
N THR A 14 -16.24 5.73 8.73
CA THR A 14 -16.44 4.78 7.63
C THR A 14 -16.89 5.51 6.37
N VAL A 15 -17.77 6.50 6.49
CA VAL A 15 -18.23 7.36 5.39
C VAL A 15 -17.10 8.26 4.87
N LEU A 16 -16.18 8.73 5.70
CA LEU A 16 -15.05 9.60 5.33
C LEU A 16 -13.92 8.85 4.62
N LEU A 17 -13.53 7.66 5.08
CA LEU A 17 -12.59 6.79 4.35
C LEU A 17 -13.21 6.26 3.06
N THR A 18 -14.52 6.01 3.06
CA THR A 18 -15.29 5.70 1.86
C THR A 18 -15.42 6.93 0.93
N LEU A 19 -15.48 8.16 1.45
CA LEU A 19 -15.51 9.40 0.66
C LEU A 19 -14.14 9.75 0.08
N ILE A 20 -13.04 9.54 0.81
CA ILE A 20 -11.67 9.70 0.30
C ILE A 20 -11.39 8.64 -0.78
N SER A 21 -11.85 7.40 -0.57
CA SER A 21 -11.78 6.34 -1.57
C SER A 21 -12.73 6.57 -2.76
N ARG A 22 -13.91 7.17 -2.55
CA ARG A 22 -14.88 7.53 -3.62
C ARG A 22 -14.48 8.79 -4.37
N LEU A 23 -13.84 9.77 -3.75
CA LEU A 23 -13.25 10.94 -4.40
C LEU A 23 -12.08 10.51 -5.28
N ALA A 24 -11.27 9.55 -4.83
CA ALA A 24 -10.25 8.90 -5.65
C ALA A 24 -10.85 8.04 -6.80
N ALA A 25 -12.03 7.45 -6.60
CA ALA A 25 -12.76 6.75 -7.67
C ALA A 25 -13.50 7.70 -8.63
N LEU A 26 -13.94 8.88 -8.17
CA LEU A 26 -14.58 9.92 -8.97
C LEU A 26 -13.61 10.55 -9.97
N THR A 27 -12.32 10.61 -9.65
CA THR A 27 -11.25 10.95 -10.61
C THR A 27 -11.02 9.85 -11.66
N ALA A 28 -11.45 8.62 -11.42
CA ALA A 28 -11.37 7.51 -12.39
C ALA A 28 -12.61 7.38 -13.31
N LEU A 29 -13.62 8.26 -13.17
CA LEU A 29 -14.89 8.21 -13.90
C LEU A 29 -14.87 8.72 -15.36
N HIS A 30 -13.70 8.88 -15.99
CA HIS A 30 -13.63 9.18 -17.44
C HIS A 30 -13.78 7.94 -18.35
N CYS A 31 -14.23 6.79 -17.84
CA CYS A 31 -14.42 5.59 -18.68
C CYS A 31 -15.78 4.89 -18.41
N PRO A 32 -16.76 4.96 -19.34
CA PRO A 32 -18.09 4.44 -19.14
C PRO A 32 -18.19 3.01 -19.67
N ARG A 33 -18.14 2.02 -18.78
CA ARG A 33 -18.79 0.70 -18.89
C ARG A 33 -18.31 -0.21 -17.75
N LEU A 34 -19.13 -0.37 -16.72
CA LEU A 34 -19.72 -1.67 -16.35
C LEU A 34 -20.46 -1.53 -15.01
N HIS A 35 -21.78 -1.62 -15.11
CA HIS A 35 -22.76 -1.55 -14.05
C HIS A 35 -23.27 -2.97 -13.80
N CYS A 36 -22.61 -3.73 -12.92
CA CYS A 36 -23.15 -4.95 -12.30
C CYS A 36 -22.11 -5.48 -11.31
N TRP A 37 -22.55 -6.02 -10.16
CA TRP A 37 -21.76 -6.63 -9.06
C TRP A 37 -21.81 -5.91 -7.69
N CYS A 38 -22.95 -5.35 -7.30
CA CYS A 38 -23.15 -4.94 -5.89
C CYS A 38 -24.42 -5.57 -5.28
N SER A 39 -24.46 -6.90 -5.24
CA SER A 39 -25.47 -7.64 -4.46
C SER A 39 -24.83 -8.91 -3.90
N SER A 40 -24.22 -8.80 -2.70
CA SER A 40 -24.02 -9.94 -1.77
C SER A 40 -23.38 -9.56 -0.41
N LEU A 41 -23.41 -8.30 0.04
CA LEU A 41 -22.79 -7.89 1.32
C LEU A 41 -23.76 -7.19 2.29
N LEU A 42 -25.01 -7.64 2.34
CA LEU A 42 -26.05 -7.12 3.25
C LEU A 42 -26.66 -8.18 4.18
N ALA A 43 -25.95 -9.27 4.46
CA ALA A 43 -26.42 -10.29 5.40
C ALA A 43 -25.45 -10.50 6.56
N TYR A 44 -25.37 -9.53 7.48
CA TYR A 44 -25.14 -9.79 8.93
C TYR A 44 -25.35 -8.52 9.78
N ARG A 45 -26.61 -8.21 10.12
CA ARG A 45 -27.03 -7.54 11.36
C ARG A 45 -27.89 -8.59 12.07
N GLY A 46 -27.77 -8.96 13.33
CA GLY A 46 -27.27 -8.30 14.54
C GLY A 46 -28.31 -8.62 15.62
N ASP A 47 -27.91 -9.05 16.82
CA ASP A 47 -28.85 -9.06 17.96
C ASP A 47 -28.13 -8.86 19.29
N ARG A 48 -28.74 -8.03 20.15
CA ARG A 48 -28.29 -7.66 21.51
C ARG A 48 -29.26 -8.26 22.57
N PRO A 49 -28.87 -8.29 23.87
CA PRO A 49 -29.34 -9.28 24.84
C PRO A 49 -30.43 -8.79 25.80
N ASP A 50 -31.09 -9.73 26.49
CA ASP A 50 -31.98 -9.47 27.64
C ASP A 50 -31.65 -10.34 28.87
N ARG A 51 -32.13 -9.86 30.03
CA ARG A 51 -31.70 -10.11 31.43
C ARG A 51 -32.56 -11.16 32.17
N ALA A 52 -31.92 -11.95 33.06
CA ALA A 52 -32.31 -12.21 34.48
C ALA A 52 -32.27 -13.69 34.99
N SER A 53 -31.74 -13.79 36.23
CA SER A 53 -32.09 -14.69 37.37
C SER A 53 -31.46 -16.08 37.60
N LEU A 54 -30.74 -16.12 38.75
CA LEU A 54 -30.72 -17.09 39.88
C LEU A 54 -30.00 -18.47 39.77
N LYS A 55 -29.23 -18.74 40.84
CA LYS A 55 -28.27 -19.84 41.21
C LYS A 55 -28.95 -21.24 41.40
N PRO A 56 -28.28 -22.38 41.81
CA PRO A 56 -26.88 -22.62 42.27
C PRO A 56 -26.15 -23.94 41.86
N VAL A 57 -24.82 -23.94 42.06
CA VAL A 57 -23.88 -25.01 42.53
C VAL A 57 -24.05 -26.49 42.10
N SER A 58 -22.98 -27.11 41.54
CA SER A 58 -22.34 -28.35 42.04
C SER A 58 -21.23 -28.90 41.12
N GLN A 59 -20.49 -29.88 41.65
CA GLN A 59 -19.09 -30.25 41.44
C GLN A 59 -18.77 -31.22 40.27
N SER A 60 -17.46 -31.30 39.97
CA SER A 60 -16.64 -32.53 39.79
C SER A 60 -16.25 -33.04 38.38
N ASN A 61 -14.92 -33.15 38.23
CA ASN A 61 -14.05 -34.11 37.52
C ASN A 61 -14.60 -35.05 36.42
N SER A 62 -13.95 -35.08 35.25
CA SER A 62 -12.99 -36.15 34.85
C SER A 62 -12.74 -36.25 33.32
N HIS A 63 -11.46 -36.54 32.99
CA HIS A 63 -10.91 -37.31 31.87
C HIS A 63 -11.35 -37.14 30.39
N LEU A 64 -10.38 -36.64 29.60
CA LEU A 64 -9.90 -37.13 28.29
C LEU A 64 -10.87 -37.90 27.37
N LYS A 65 -11.27 -37.25 26.26
CA LYS A 65 -11.42 -37.92 24.96
C LYS A 65 -10.99 -37.02 23.80
N LYS A 66 -10.08 -37.59 23.01
CA LYS A 66 -9.48 -37.13 21.76
C LYS A 66 -10.55 -36.94 20.68
N GLN A 67 -10.60 -35.79 20.01
CA GLN A 67 -11.25 -35.66 18.71
C GLN A 67 -10.38 -34.86 17.74
N ARG A 68 -10.09 -35.53 16.61
CA ARG A 68 -9.22 -35.08 15.51
C ARG A 68 -9.90 -33.94 14.72
N SER A 69 -9.08 -32.93 14.39
CA SER A 69 -8.95 -32.26 13.09
C SER A 69 -10.23 -32.06 12.26
N ARG A 70 -10.61 -30.79 12.05
CA ARG A 70 -11.14 -30.31 10.77
C ARG A 70 -10.53 -28.95 10.42
N SER A 71 -9.54 -29.04 9.53
CA SER A 71 -9.03 -27.96 8.69
C SER A 71 -10.15 -27.50 7.73
N ILE A 72 -10.30 -26.19 7.57
CA ILE A 72 -11.13 -25.53 6.56
C ILE A 72 -10.22 -24.79 5.57
N PHE A 73 -9.40 -25.55 4.85
CA PHE A 73 -8.76 -25.12 3.61
C PHE A 73 -9.16 -26.10 2.50
N SER A 74 -10.19 -25.77 1.72
CA SER A 74 -10.37 -26.37 0.38
C SER A 74 -11.27 -25.51 -0.51
N THR A 75 -10.69 -24.53 -1.20
CA THR A 75 -11.22 -24.11 -2.50
C THR A 75 -10.07 -23.59 -3.38
N PHE A 76 -9.13 -24.48 -3.68
CA PHE A 76 -8.27 -24.34 -4.86
C PHE A 76 -8.43 -25.60 -5.70
N PHE A 77 -8.52 -25.41 -7.01
CA PHE A 77 -8.68 -26.38 -8.11
C PHE A 77 -10.11 -26.79 -8.50
N CYS A 78 -10.66 -26.07 -9.48
CA CYS A 78 -11.14 -26.75 -10.70
C CYS A 78 -11.18 -25.77 -11.89
N CYS A 79 -10.72 -26.25 -13.04
CA CYS A 79 -10.81 -25.69 -14.40
C CYS A 79 -9.61 -24.92 -14.96
N PHE A 80 -8.47 -25.62 -15.14
CA PHE A 80 -7.71 -25.49 -16.38
C PHE A 80 -8.39 -26.36 -17.46
N ARG A 81 -8.92 -25.75 -18.52
CA ARG A 81 -9.08 -26.43 -19.81
C ARG A 81 -9.00 -25.42 -20.96
N ASN A 82 -7.95 -25.57 -21.76
CA ASN A 82 -7.76 -24.96 -23.06
C ASN A 82 -8.97 -25.18 -23.97
N TYR A 83 -9.42 -24.12 -24.65
CA TYR A 83 -10.00 -24.23 -25.99
C TYR A 83 -9.52 -23.07 -26.86
N ASN A 84 -8.75 -23.44 -27.88
CA ASN A 84 -8.54 -22.68 -29.11
C ASN A 84 -9.87 -22.48 -29.82
N VAL A 85 -10.17 -21.26 -30.26
CA VAL A 85 -11.12 -20.99 -31.36
C VAL A 85 -10.60 -19.80 -32.19
N GLU A 86 -10.32 -20.08 -33.46
CA GLU A 86 -10.03 -19.11 -34.53
C GLU A 86 -11.30 -18.36 -35.00
N PRO A 87 -11.17 -17.24 -35.75
CA PRO A 87 -12.24 -16.26 -35.96
C PRO A 87 -13.04 -16.48 -37.26
N PRO A 88 -14.22 -15.82 -37.42
CA PRO A 88 -14.79 -15.62 -38.76
C PRO A 88 -14.87 -14.14 -39.17
N SER A 89 -14.22 -13.91 -40.32
CA SER A 89 -14.71 -13.24 -41.55
C SER A 89 -15.20 -11.78 -41.56
N SER A 90 -14.41 -10.97 -42.25
CA SER A 90 -14.74 -10.08 -43.40
C SER A 90 -16.12 -9.42 -43.46
N ASN A 91 -16.11 -8.08 -43.51
CA ASN A 91 -16.96 -7.35 -44.45
C ASN A 91 -16.25 -6.10 -44.97
N ASN A 92 -16.07 -6.09 -46.29
CA ASN A 92 -15.63 -4.97 -47.10
C ASN A 92 -16.68 -3.86 -47.05
N ASN A 93 -16.24 -2.60 -46.98
CA ASN A 93 -16.85 -1.52 -47.78
C ASN A 93 -15.84 -0.39 -48.00
N THR A 94 -15.62 -0.13 -49.28
CA THR A 94 -14.71 0.84 -49.88
C THR A 94 -15.43 2.19 -50.03
N SER A 95 -14.81 3.30 -49.63
CA SER A 95 -14.93 4.61 -50.31
C SER A 95 -13.78 5.51 -49.85
N ALA A 96 -12.73 5.63 -50.66
CA ALA A 96 -12.47 6.76 -51.55
C ALA A 96 -11.83 7.98 -50.84
N LEU A 97 -10.54 8.18 -51.12
CA LEU A 97 -9.73 9.36 -50.82
C LEU A 97 -9.99 10.50 -51.83
N PRO A 98 -9.68 11.75 -51.45
CA PRO A 98 -9.07 12.74 -52.35
C PRO A 98 -7.68 13.26 -51.84
N PRO A 99 -6.92 14.00 -52.68
CA PRO A 99 -5.46 13.83 -52.88
C PRO A 99 -4.55 14.77 -52.06
N PRO A 100 -3.21 14.58 -52.10
CA PRO A 100 -2.23 15.38 -51.36
C PRO A 100 -1.82 16.65 -52.10
N VAL A 101 -1.48 17.70 -51.34
CA VAL A 101 -0.79 18.90 -51.82
C VAL A 101 0.68 18.83 -51.40
N GLU A 102 1.56 18.87 -52.39
CA GLU A 102 3.00 19.03 -52.24
C GLU A 102 3.34 20.52 -52.06
N GLU A 103 4.23 20.85 -51.13
CA GLU A 103 5.03 22.07 -51.24
C GLU A 103 6.46 21.83 -50.74
N ASN A 104 7.40 22.08 -51.66
CA ASN A 104 8.84 22.04 -51.47
C ASN A 104 9.32 23.27 -50.69
N GLY A 105 10.21 23.09 -49.70
CA GLY A 105 10.87 24.20 -49.03
C GLY A 105 12.10 23.78 -48.22
N SER A 106 13.26 24.17 -48.71
CA SER A 106 14.62 23.76 -48.33
C SER A 106 15.11 24.25 -46.95
N LEU A 107 16.05 23.48 -46.36
CA LEU A 107 16.85 23.79 -45.15
C LEU A 107 17.79 25.01 -45.28
N PRO A 108 18.33 25.48 -44.13
CA PRO A 108 19.80 25.52 -43.98
C PRO A 108 20.35 24.74 -42.77
N LYS A 109 21.62 24.32 -42.91
CA LYS A 109 22.44 23.42 -42.08
C LYS A 109 23.20 24.10 -40.93
N CYS A 110 23.49 23.35 -39.86
CA CYS A 110 24.74 23.28 -39.05
C CYS A 110 24.44 22.34 -37.85
N ASP A 111 25.21 21.36 -37.39
CA ASP A 111 26.54 20.82 -37.68
C ASP A 111 26.51 19.29 -37.43
N GLN A 112 27.29 18.55 -38.22
CA GLN A 112 27.39 17.09 -38.15
C GLN A 112 28.55 16.67 -37.23
N VAL A 113 28.26 15.81 -36.25
CA VAL A 113 29.24 14.84 -35.74
C VAL A 113 28.73 13.46 -36.11
N GLN A 114 29.49 12.77 -36.96
CA GLN A 114 29.17 11.44 -37.47
C GLN A 114 29.43 10.38 -36.39
N VAL A 115 28.40 9.63 -36.01
CA VAL A 115 28.54 8.33 -35.37
C VAL A 115 27.87 7.29 -36.27
N ILE A 116 28.65 6.30 -36.67
CA ILE A 116 28.28 5.23 -37.61
C ILE A 116 27.19 4.34 -36.98
N PRO A 117 26.02 4.13 -37.62
CA PRO A 117 25.03 3.18 -37.11
C PRO A 117 25.29 1.78 -37.66
N ILE A 118 25.42 0.80 -36.77
CA ILE A 118 25.35 -0.63 -37.11
C ILE A 118 23.86 -1.01 -37.18
N PRO A 119 23.37 -1.64 -38.26
CA PRO A 119 21.94 -1.89 -38.45
C PRO A 119 21.47 -3.22 -37.82
N SER A 120 20.15 -3.29 -37.62
CA SER A 120 19.29 -4.45 -37.25
C SER A 120 19.27 -4.81 -35.74
N CYS A 121 18.13 -4.86 -35.03
CA CYS A 121 16.83 -5.43 -35.36
C CYS A 121 15.63 -4.72 -34.66
N ILE A 122 14.47 -4.94 -35.27
CA ILE A 122 13.12 -4.45 -34.99
C ILE A 122 12.52 -5.07 -33.71
N GLY A 123 11.83 -4.27 -32.88
CA GLY A 123 10.82 -4.77 -31.93
C GLY A 123 10.82 -4.08 -30.56
N LEU A 124 9.96 -3.06 -30.39
CA LEU A 124 9.37 -2.60 -29.12
C LEU A 124 10.23 -2.79 -27.85
N ILE A 125 11.30 -2.02 -27.70
CA ILE A 125 11.90 -1.80 -26.39
C ILE A 125 11.27 -0.52 -25.85
N CYS A 126 10.18 -0.65 -25.08
CA CYS A 126 9.88 0.39 -24.08
C CYS A 126 11.18 0.61 -23.30
N PRO A 127 11.63 1.86 -23.07
CA PRO A 127 12.73 2.10 -22.14
C PRO A 127 12.42 1.31 -20.87
N PRO A 128 13.37 0.51 -20.32
CA PRO A 128 13.12 -0.19 -19.07
C PRO A 128 12.58 0.84 -18.08
N ALA A 129 11.40 0.57 -17.53
CA ALA A 129 10.71 1.50 -16.66
C ALA A 129 11.71 1.96 -15.59
N LYS A 130 11.97 3.27 -15.53
CA LYS A 130 12.91 3.84 -14.57
C LYS A 130 12.48 3.39 -13.16
N TYR A 131 13.39 2.80 -12.42
CA TYR A 131 13.14 2.41 -11.03
C TYR A 131 12.71 3.61 -10.18
N LEU A 132 11.92 3.36 -9.14
CA LEU A 132 11.37 4.37 -8.24
C LEU A 132 12.47 5.00 -7.37
N LEU A 133 13.50 4.24 -7.01
CA LEU A 133 14.64 4.75 -6.25
C LEU A 133 15.82 5.04 -7.19
N PRO A 134 16.63 6.05 -6.86
CA PRO A 134 17.92 6.24 -7.51
C PRO A 134 18.90 5.13 -7.12
N GLU A 135 20.12 5.23 -7.65
CA GLU A 135 21.25 4.45 -7.18
C GLU A 135 21.45 4.64 -5.67
N MET A 136 21.87 3.56 -5.01
CA MET A 136 22.06 3.53 -3.56
C MET A 136 23.22 4.43 -3.14
N ASN A 137 23.04 5.15 -2.03
CA ASN A 137 24.13 5.92 -1.43
C ASN A 137 25.22 5.00 -0.89
N ILE A 138 26.48 5.46 -0.96
CA ILE A 138 27.65 4.69 -0.48
C ILE A 138 27.49 4.31 1.01
N SER A 139 26.89 5.19 1.82
CA SER A 139 26.66 4.97 3.25
C SER A 139 25.66 3.86 3.57
N ASP A 140 24.82 3.48 2.60
CA ASP A 140 23.81 2.45 2.77
C ASP A 140 24.21 1.14 2.08
N TYR A 141 25.41 1.08 1.48
CA TYR A 141 25.91 -0.13 0.85
C TYR A 141 26.00 -1.30 1.84
N GLY A 142 25.42 -2.44 1.45
CA GLY A 142 25.33 -3.63 2.31
C GLY A 142 24.14 -3.64 3.26
N LYS A 143 23.40 -2.52 3.40
CA LYS A 143 22.12 -2.51 4.12
C LYS A 143 21.01 -3.09 3.25
N LYS A 144 20.00 -3.65 3.91
CA LYS A 144 18.73 -4.02 3.27
C LYS A 144 17.85 -2.78 3.11
N CYS A 145 16.93 -2.81 2.15
CA CYS A 145 15.94 -1.75 1.95
C CYS A 145 14.68 -2.06 2.77
N VAL A 146 14.23 -1.12 3.59
CA VAL A 146 12.94 -1.22 4.29
C VAL A 146 12.02 -0.11 3.79
N VAL A 147 10.89 -0.52 3.23
CA VAL A 147 9.77 0.35 2.91
C VAL A 147 8.87 0.47 4.14
N ILE A 148 8.60 1.70 4.58
CA ILE A 148 7.79 1.96 5.77
C ILE A 148 6.59 2.82 5.35
N ASP A 149 5.39 2.37 5.70
CA ASP A 149 4.17 3.13 5.52
C ASP A 149 4.02 4.27 6.56
N LEU A 150 3.11 5.22 6.31
CA LEU A 150 2.91 6.39 7.17
C LEU A 150 1.64 6.26 8.02
N ASP A 151 0.48 6.31 7.37
CA ASP A 151 -0.82 6.45 8.01
C ASP A 151 -1.26 5.11 8.63
N GLU A 152 -1.75 5.15 9.87
CA GLU A 152 -2.06 3.99 10.71
C GLU A 152 -0.87 3.03 10.97
N THR A 153 0.34 3.36 10.50
CA THR A 153 1.57 2.61 10.75
C THR A 153 2.49 3.36 11.73
N LEU A 154 2.86 4.60 11.40
CA LEU A 154 3.73 5.47 12.24
C LEU A 154 2.95 6.59 12.93
N VAL A 155 1.86 7.04 12.30
CA VAL A 155 1.03 8.16 12.78
C VAL A 155 -0.43 7.89 12.47
N HIS A 156 -1.33 8.62 13.14
CA HIS A 156 -2.73 8.71 12.74
C HIS A 156 -3.12 10.18 12.56
N SER A 157 -3.91 10.45 11.52
CA SER A 157 -4.27 11.81 11.13
C SER A 157 -5.77 12.01 10.97
N SER A 158 -6.25 13.19 11.34
CA SER A 158 -7.66 13.53 11.31
C SER A 158 -7.90 14.99 10.91
N PHE A 159 -8.95 15.24 10.14
CA PHE A 159 -9.48 16.60 9.92
C PHE A 159 -10.30 17.11 11.10
N LYS A 160 -10.72 16.23 12.02
CA LYS A 160 -11.40 16.64 13.25
C LYS A 160 -10.34 17.10 14.26
N PRO A 161 -10.56 18.24 14.95
CA PRO A 161 -9.64 18.70 15.98
C PRO A 161 -9.38 17.64 17.06
N ILE A 162 -8.09 17.42 17.36
CA ILE A 162 -7.62 16.57 18.45
C ILE A 162 -6.85 17.48 19.41
N SER A 163 -7.25 17.52 20.68
CA SER A 163 -6.70 18.47 21.67
C SER A 163 -5.23 18.22 22.01
N ASN A 164 -4.78 16.97 21.91
CA ASN A 164 -3.43 16.51 22.22
C ASN A 164 -2.67 16.04 20.96
N ALA A 165 -2.95 16.64 19.80
CA ALA A 165 -2.21 16.34 18.59
C ALA A 165 -0.72 16.71 18.75
N ASP A 166 0.17 15.84 18.27
CA ASP A 166 1.60 16.10 18.24
C ASP A 166 1.94 17.15 17.19
N PHE A 167 1.29 17.07 16.02
CA PHE A 167 1.45 18.02 14.92
C PHE A 167 0.10 18.54 14.41
N ILE A 168 0.13 19.76 13.88
CA ILE A 168 -0.98 20.32 13.12
C ILE A 168 -0.43 20.80 11.78
N VAL A 169 -0.81 20.11 10.71
CA VAL A 169 -0.32 20.36 9.35
C VAL A 169 -1.41 21.07 8.53
N PRO A 170 -1.16 22.29 8.02
CA PRO A 170 -2.08 22.93 7.07
C PRO A 170 -1.97 22.26 5.69
N VAL A 171 -3.08 21.77 5.16
CA VAL A 171 -3.14 21.12 3.84
C VAL A 171 -4.15 21.85 2.97
N GLU A 172 -3.72 22.30 1.80
CA GLU A 172 -4.61 22.91 0.81
C GLU A 172 -5.38 21.83 0.02
N ILE A 173 -6.71 21.94 0.02
CA ILE A 173 -7.63 21.10 -0.75
C ILE A 173 -8.59 22.05 -1.47
N ASP A 174 -8.57 22.00 -2.80
CA ASP A 174 -9.44 22.83 -3.66
C ASP A 174 -9.39 24.34 -3.32
N GLY A 175 -8.19 24.87 -3.07
CA GLY A 175 -7.97 26.27 -2.74
C GLY A 175 -8.31 26.66 -1.28
N THR A 176 -8.75 25.70 -0.46
CA THR A 176 -9.04 25.92 0.96
C THR A 176 -8.02 25.21 1.83
N VAL A 177 -7.47 25.91 2.82
CA VAL A 177 -6.54 25.32 3.79
C VAL A 177 -7.34 24.63 4.90
N HIS A 178 -7.09 23.35 5.09
CA HIS A 178 -7.65 22.54 6.16
C HIS A 178 -6.55 22.14 7.13
N GLN A 179 -6.84 22.22 8.44
CA GLN A 179 -5.93 21.74 9.48
C GLN A 179 -6.05 20.23 9.62
N VAL A 180 -4.94 19.52 9.48
CA VAL A 180 -4.82 18.08 9.76
C VAL A 180 -4.12 17.90 11.09
N TYR A 181 -4.76 17.21 12.01
CA TYR A 181 -4.26 16.92 13.35
C TYR A 181 -3.63 15.54 13.33
N VAL A 182 -2.36 15.45 13.72
CA VAL A 182 -1.56 14.22 13.62
C VAL A 182 -1.16 13.77 15.02
N LEU A 183 -1.37 12.51 15.32
CA LEU A 183 -0.87 11.82 16.50
C LEU A 183 0.28 10.90 16.11
N LYS A 184 1.34 10.88 16.92
CA LYS A 184 2.46 9.96 16.79
C LYS A 184 2.12 8.64 17.45
N ARG A 185 2.35 7.53 16.74
CA ARG A 185 2.29 6.22 17.38
C ARG A 185 3.36 6.13 18.49
N PRO A 186 3.04 5.55 19.67
CA PRO A 186 4.04 5.35 20.71
C PRO A 186 5.32 4.69 20.17
N HIS A 187 6.47 5.12 20.68
CA HIS A 187 7.80 4.60 20.33
C HIS A 187 8.25 4.85 18.88
N VAL A 188 7.53 5.64 18.08
CA VAL A 188 7.90 5.93 16.68
C VAL A 188 9.29 6.56 16.53
N ASP A 189 9.69 7.42 17.47
CA ASP A 189 11.01 8.09 17.46
C ASP A 189 12.15 7.09 17.62
N GLU A 190 12.05 6.24 18.64
CA GLU A 190 13.01 5.18 18.94
C GLU A 190 13.08 4.16 17.79
N PHE A 191 11.92 3.78 17.26
CA PHE A 191 11.81 2.91 16.10
C PHE A 191 12.52 3.51 14.88
N LEU A 192 12.17 4.74 14.47
CA LEU A 192 12.76 5.36 13.27
C LEU A 192 14.28 5.55 13.41
N GLN A 193 14.74 6.04 14.57
CA GLN A 193 16.17 6.19 14.83
C GLN A 193 16.89 4.86 14.63
N LYS A 194 16.36 3.78 15.21
CA LYS A 194 16.97 2.46 15.10
C LYS A 194 16.91 1.89 13.68
N MET A 195 15.80 2.09 12.98
CA MET A 195 15.65 1.64 11.60
C MET A 195 16.64 2.35 10.66
N GLY A 196 16.89 3.65 10.84
CA GLY A 196 17.86 4.41 10.04
C GLY A 196 19.31 3.97 10.22
N GLU A 197 19.67 3.43 11.39
CA GLU A 197 20.97 2.82 11.63
C GLU A 197 21.12 1.52 10.82
N LEU A 198 20.09 0.69 10.84
CA LEU A 198 20.13 -0.69 10.34
C LEU A 198 19.87 -0.83 8.83
N PHE A 199 19.04 0.05 8.25
CA PHE A 199 18.49 -0.14 6.91
C PHE A 199 18.61 1.11 6.02
N GLU A 200 18.52 0.89 4.71
CA GLU A 200 18.11 1.93 3.76
C GLU A 200 16.59 2.11 3.90
N CYS A 201 16.15 3.12 4.65
CA CYS A 201 14.73 3.35 4.89
C CYS A 201 14.10 4.21 3.78
N VAL A 202 12.93 3.78 3.30
CA VAL A 202 12.14 4.48 2.29
C VAL A 202 10.73 4.69 2.83
N LEU A 203 10.30 5.95 2.92
CA LEU A 203 8.90 6.26 3.18
C LEU A 203 8.12 5.94 1.90
N PHE A 204 7.12 5.07 1.97
CA PHE A 204 6.22 4.82 0.84
C PHE A 204 4.80 4.83 1.37
N THR A 205 4.02 5.83 1.00
CA THR A 205 2.62 6.00 1.44
C THR A 205 1.67 6.11 0.25
N ALA A 206 0.43 5.66 0.42
CA ALA A 206 -0.66 5.92 -0.52
C ALA A 206 -1.25 7.34 -0.36
N SER A 207 -0.70 8.17 0.50
CA SER A 207 -1.08 9.58 0.68
C SER A 207 -0.39 10.51 -0.31
N LEU A 208 -0.93 11.73 -0.45
CA LEU A 208 -0.37 12.77 -1.32
C LEU A 208 0.80 13.48 -0.62
N ALA A 209 1.81 13.87 -1.40
CA ALA A 209 2.99 14.59 -0.91
C ALA A 209 2.63 15.85 -0.10
N LYS A 210 1.62 16.63 -0.53
CA LYS A 210 1.17 17.85 0.15
C LYS A 210 0.81 17.69 1.64
N TYR A 211 0.51 16.46 2.06
CA TYR A 211 0.29 16.11 3.46
C TYR A 211 1.49 15.33 4.02
N ALA A 212 1.95 14.31 3.30
CA ALA A 212 2.95 13.38 3.81
C ALA A 212 4.34 14.00 3.96
N ASP A 213 4.75 14.94 3.10
CA ASP A 213 6.04 15.62 3.22
C ASP A 213 6.13 16.44 4.53
N PRO A 214 5.20 17.36 4.84
CA PRO A 214 5.22 18.08 6.10
C PRO A 214 5.20 17.18 7.34
N VAL A 215 4.45 16.07 7.30
CA VAL A 215 4.44 15.09 8.40
C VAL A 215 5.80 14.41 8.54
N ALA A 216 6.39 13.96 7.43
CA ALA A 216 7.69 13.32 7.42
C ALA A 216 8.80 14.28 7.89
N ASP A 217 8.75 15.55 7.52
CA ASP A 217 9.71 16.57 7.98
C ASP A 217 9.68 16.79 9.49
N LEU A 218 8.49 16.70 10.11
CA LEU A 218 8.32 16.83 11.56
C LEU A 218 8.65 15.54 12.32
N LEU A 219 8.41 14.39 11.69
CA LEU A 219 8.60 13.07 12.28
C LEU A 219 10.07 12.60 12.19
N ASP A 220 10.73 12.77 11.05
CA ASP A 220 12.06 12.25 10.78
C ASP A 220 13.17 13.23 11.23
N GLN A 221 13.47 13.22 12.52
CA GLN A 221 14.47 14.11 13.11
C GLN A 221 15.93 13.67 12.84
N TRP A 222 16.13 12.45 12.33
CA TRP A 222 17.47 11.86 12.14
C TRP A 222 17.85 11.65 10.67
N GLY A 223 17.00 12.05 9.72
CA GLY A 223 17.23 11.85 8.29
C GLY A 223 17.22 10.37 7.90
N VAL A 224 16.33 9.59 8.53
CA VAL A 224 16.13 8.16 8.34
C VAL A 224 15.71 7.85 6.92
N PHE A 225 14.76 8.58 6.36
CA PHE A 225 14.20 8.30 5.05
C PHE A 225 15.11 8.80 3.91
N ARG A 226 15.67 7.87 3.15
CA ARG A 226 16.52 8.16 1.98
C ARG A 226 15.73 8.61 0.75
N ALA A 227 14.48 8.18 0.68
CA ALA A 227 13.54 8.57 -0.36
C ALA A 227 12.12 8.56 0.21
N ARG A 228 11.26 9.37 -0.41
CA ARG A 228 9.83 9.44 -0.12
C ARG A 228 9.05 9.16 -1.40
N LEU A 229 8.18 8.16 -1.35
CA LEU A 229 7.33 7.72 -2.43
C LEU A 229 5.87 7.90 -2.01
N PHE A 230 5.10 8.57 -2.85
CA PHE A 230 3.71 8.94 -2.55
C PHE A 230 2.73 8.17 -3.43
N ARG A 231 1.46 8.57 -3.37
CA ARG A 231 0.35 7.97 -4.12
C ARG A 231 0.66 7.73 -5.59
N GLU A 232 1.36 8.64 -6.24
CA GLU A 232 1.68 8.57 -7.68
C GLU A 232 2.67 7.44 -8.01
N SER A 233 3.45 7.01 -7.01
CA SER A 233 4.37 5.87 -7.13
C SER A 233 3.68 4.52 -6.97
N CYS A 234 2.50 4.49 -6.33
CA CYS A 234 1.71 3.27 -6.18
C CYS A 234 1.15 2.77 -7.53
N VAL A 235 0.85 1.49 -7.60
CA VAL A 235 0.06 0.89 -8.68
C VAL A 235 -1.39 0.80 -8.23
N PHE A 236 -2.32 1.41 -8.97
CA PHE A 236 -3.74 1.26 -8.68
C PHE A 236 -4.26 -0.07 -9.24
N HIS A 237 -4.46 -1.06 -8.36
CA HIS A 237 -4.85 -2.42 -8.73
C HIS A 237 -6.11 -2.85 -7.97
N ARG A 238 -7.18 -3.18 -8.72
CA ARG A 238 -8.46 -3.66 -8.18
C ARG A 238 -9.03 -2.77 -7.06
N GLY A 239 -8.93 -1.45 -7.23
CA GLY A 239 -9.44 -0.48 -6.26
C GLY A 239 -8.51 -0.18 -5.10
N ASN A 240 -7.31 -0.77 -5.04
CA ASN A 240 -6.32 -0.55 -3.99
C ASN A 240 -5.06 0.11 -4.55
N TYR A 241 -4.39 0.90 -3.72
CA TYR A 241 -3.04 1.37 -4.01
C TYR A 241 -2.03 0.32 -3.54
N VAL A 242 -1.32 -0.28 -4.49
CA VAL A 242 -0.35 -1.35 -4.24
C VAL A 242 1.07 -0.79 -4.38
N LYS A 243 1.92 -1.07 -3.40
CA LYS A 243 3.34 -0.73 -3.37
C LYS A 243 4.12 -1.86 -4.01
N ASP A 244 4.23 -1.81 -5.34
CA ASP A 244 4.96 -2.82 -6.10
C ASP A 244 6.48 -2.70 -5.88
N LEU A 245 7.00 -3.56 -5.00
CA LEU A 245 8.40 -3.57 -4.57
C LEU A 245 9.38 -3.86 -5.72
N SER A 246 8.93 -4.55 -6.77
CA SER A 246 9.75 -4.83 -7.96
C SER A 246 10.20 -3.57 -8.70
N ARG A 247 9.47 -2.46 -8.50
CA ARG A 247 9.77 -1.16 -9.10
C ARG A 247 10.81 -0.35 -8.34
N LEU A 248 11.25 -0.79 -7.16
CA LEU A 248 12.20 -0.04 -6.33
C LEU A 248 13.62 0.00 -6.92
N GLY A 249 14.00 -0.98 -7.73
CA GLY A 249 15.41 -1.12 -8.16
C GLY A 249 16.30 -1.63 -7.03
N ARG A 250 15.77 -2.56 -6.22
CA ARG A 250 16.47 -3.27 -5.15
C ARG A 250 16.21 -4.77 -5.31
N GLU A 251 17.16 -5.59 -4.86
CA GLU A 251 17.01 -7.04 -4.88
C GLU A 251 15.93 -7.48 -3.88
N LEU A 252 14.88 -8.18 -4.34
CA LEU A 252 13.72 -8.47 -3.48
C LEU A 252 14.05 -9.33 -2.25
N SER A 253 15.07 -10.20 -2.31
CA SER A 253 15.61 -10.93 -1.14
C SER A 253 16.18 -10.02 -0.04
N LYS A 254 16.34 -8.73 -0.32
CA LYS A 254 16.85 -7.69 0.59
C LYS A 254 15.87 -6.53 0.75
N VAL A 255 14.62 -6.68 0.32
CA VAL A 255 13.57 -5.67 0.50
C VAL A 255 12.57 -6.16 1.55
N ILE A 256 12.18 -5.27 2.45
CA ILE A 256 11.13 -5.52 3.44
C ILE A 256 10.11 -4.40 3.33
N ILE A 257 8.83 -4.71 3.60
CA ILE A 257 7.77 -3.71 3.72
C ILE A 257 7.09 -3.81 5.09
N VAL A 258 6.92 -2.67 5.75
CA VAL A 258 6.15 -2.50 6.99
C VAL A 258 4.93 -1.66 6.67
N ASP A 259 3.76 -2.27 6.76
CA ASP A 259 2.51 -1.67 6.34
C ASP A 259 1.36 -2.36 7.07
N ASN A 260 0.38 -1.59 7.53
CA ASN A 260 -0.77 -2.09 8.26
C ASN A 260 -1.83 -2.73 7.34
N SER A 261 -1.75 -2.51 6.02
CA SER A 261 -2.73 -2.96 5.05
C SER A 261 -2.18 -4.07 4.14
N PRO A 262 -2.69 -5.31 4.26
CA PRO A 262 -2.30 -6.40 3.37
C PRO A 262 -2.54 -6.15 1.88
N ALA A 263 -3.45 -5.25 1.53
CA ALA A 263 -3.68 -4.86 0.15
C ALA A 263 -2.49 -4.09 -0.44
N SER A 264 -1.75 -3.35 0.38
CA SER A 264 -0.60 -2.55 -0.05
C SER A 264 0.54 -3.39 -0.59
N TYR A 265 0.75 -4.60 -0.04
CA TYR A 265 1.82 -5.52 -0.44
C TYR A 265 1.30 -6.81 -1.07
N ILE A 266 0.12 -6.78 -1.67
CA ILE A 266 -0.52 -7.97 -2.26
C ILE A 266 0.34 -8.68 -3.33
N PHE A 267 1.26 -7.97 -3.98
CA PHE A 267 2.20 -8.56 -4.94
C PHE A 267 3.43 -9.20 -4.30
N HIS A 268 3.76 -8.83 -3.07
CA HIS A 268 4.98 -9.26 -2.36
C HIS A 268 4.71 -9.63 -0.89
N PRO A 269 3.73 -10.52 -0.60
CA PRO A 269 3.35 -10.86 0.77
C PRO A 269 4.47 -11.53 1.58
N GLU A 270 5.46 -12.12 0.91
CA GLU A 270 6.65 -12.72 1.51
C GLU A 270 7.70 -11.71 1.99
N ASN A 271 7.61 -10.45 1.55
CA ASN A 271 8.49 -9.36 1.98
C ASN A 271 7.90 -8.55 3.15
N ALA A 272 6.68 -8.87 3.59
CA ALA A 272 5.94 -8.04 4.53
C ALA A 272 6.21 -8.43 6.00
N VAL A 273 6.41 -7.40 6.81
CA VAL A 273 6.25 -7.43 8.27
C VAL A 273 4.92 -6.74 8.56
N PRO A 274 3.84 -7.50 8.80
CA PRO A 274 2.53 -6.91 9.07
C PRO A 274 2.56 -6.19 10.42
N VAL A 275 1.86 -5.06 10.49
CA VAL A 275 1.60 -4.32 11.73
C VAL A 275 0.10 -4.10 11.91
N GLN A 276 -0.34 -3.91 13.14
CA GLN A 276 -1.70 -3.48 13.43
C GLN A 276 -1.85 -2.00 13.08
N SER A 277 -3.04 -1.67 12.55
CA SER A 277 -3.45 -0.29 12.37
C SER A 277 -3.56 0.39 13.72
N TRP A 278 -2.89 1.54 13.84
CA TRP A 278 -2.91 2.35 15.04
C TRP A 278 -3.69 3.65 14.83
N PHE A 279 -4.41 4.11 15.86
CA PHE A 279 -5.27 5.30 15.79
C PHE A 279 -5.00 6.27 16.96
N ASP A 280 -5.19 5.82 18.20
CA ASP A 280 -5.07 6.68 19.39
C ASP A 280 -4.69 5.92 20.67
N ASP A 281 -4.39 4.62 20.59
CA ASP A 281 -4.02 3.82 21.76
C ASP A 281 -2.58 4.13 22.21
N MET A 282 -2.45 4.95 23.25
CA MET A 282 -1.15 5.32 23.81
C MET A 282 -0.47 4.19 24.62
N THR A 283 -1.12 3.03 24.77
CA THR A 283 -0.53 1.83 25.37
C THR A 283 0.08 0.87 24.35
N ASP A 284 -0.06 1.19 23.05
CA ASP A 284 0.56 0.43 21.95
C ASP A 284 2.09 0.35 22.12
N THR A 285 2.64 -0.85 21.95
CA THR A 285 4.08 -1.10 22.00
C THR A 285 4.60 -1.75 20.72
N GLU A 286 3.79 -1.86 19.67
CA GLU A 286 4.12 -2.72 18.52
C GLU A 286 5.40 -2.27 17.82
N LEU A 287 5.61 -0.96 17.65
CA LEU A 287 6.85 -0.43 17.05
C LEU A 287 8.08 -0.75 17.92
N LEU A 288 7.95 -0.66 19.25
CA LEU A 288 9.03 -1.02 20.18
C LEU A 288 9.33 -2.52 20.12
N ASP A 289 8.29 -3.35 20.14
CA ASP A 289 8.38 -4.81 20.13
C ASP A 289 8.97 -5.36 18.82
N LEU A 290 8.86 -4.59 17.72
CA LEU A 290 9.45 -4.93 16.42
C LEU A 290 10.94 -4.63 16.32
N ILE A 291 11.51 -3.76 17.16
CA ILE A 291 12.93 -3.39 17.08
C ILE A 291 13.85 -4.63 17.17
N PRO A 292 13.71 -5.53 18.17
CA PRO A 292 14.57 -6.71 18.26
C PRO A 292 14.44 -7.64 17.06
N PHE A 293 13.24 -7.70 16.46
CA PHE A 293 13.01 -8.47 15.24
C PHE A 293 13.78 -7.88 14.06
N PHE A 294 13.72 -6.57 13.87
CA PHE A 294 14.47 -5.87 12.82
C PHE A 294 15.99 -5.91 13.03
N GLU A 295 16.47 -5.87 14.27
CA GLU A 295 17.88 -6.10 14.57
C GLU A 295 18.35 -7.49 14.13
N GLY A 296 17.54 -8.53 14.34
CA GLY A 296 17.81 -9.87 13.83
C GLY A 296 17.82 -9.90 12.30
N LEU A 297 16.74 -9.40 11.69
CA LEU A 297 16.55 -9.38 10.24
C LEU A 297 17.65 -8.60 9.50
N SER A 298 18.23 -7.56 10.12
CA SER A 298 19.35 -6.80 9.56
C SER A 298 20.60 -7.65 9.31
N LYS A 299 20.79 -8.73 10.06
CA LYS A 299 22.00 -9.58 10.03
C LYS A 299 21.90 -10.76 9.06
N GLU A 300 20.70 -11.09 8.61
CA GLU A 300 20.46 -12.20 7.69
C GLU A 300 20.98 -11.92 6.28
N GLU A 301 21.27 -12.94 5.49
CA GLU A 301 21.64 -12.74 4.08
C GLU A 301 20.41 -12.50 3.20
N ASP A 302 19.32 -13.23 3.48
CA ASP A 302 18.03 -13.18 2.79
C ASP A 302 16.89 -13.04 3.81
N VAL A 303 15.91 -12.21 3.50
CA VAL A 303 14.77 -11.91 4.37
C VAL A 303 13.73 -13.04 4.40
N TYR A 304 13.64 -13.86 3.35
CA TYR A 304 12.53 -14.79 3.20
C TYR A 304 12.49 -15.88 4.27
N SER A 305 13.65 -16.39 4.71
CA SER A 305 13.75 -17.45 5.74
C SER A 305 13.14 -16.99 7.07
N VAL A 306 13.45 -15.77 7.49
CA VAL A 306 12.95 -15.19 8.75
C VAL A 306 11.49 -14.77 8.63
N LEU A 307 11.09 -14.14 7.51
CA LEU A 307 9.71 -13.72 7.29
C LEU A 307 8.76 -14.90 7.10
N GLN A 308 9.24 -16.05 6.61
CA GLN A 308 8.46 -17.29 6.61
C GLN A 308 8.16 -17.78 8.03
N ASN A 309 9.12 -17.69 8.95
CA ASN A 309 8.91 -18.08 10.34
C ASN A 309 7.93 -17.14 11.07
N LEU A 310 7.93 -15.85 10.72
CA LEU A 310 6.99 -14.87 11.27
C LEU A 310 5.53 -15.21 10.88
N ARG A 311 5.30 -15.60 9.62
CA ARG A 311 3.98 -15.98 9.09
C ARG A 311 3.45 -17.31 9.61
N GLY A 312 4.31 -18.15 10.19
CA GLY A 312 3.94 -19.46 10.73
C GLY A 312 3.47 -19.44 12.20
N ARG A 313 3.51 -18.28 12.86
CA ARG A 313 3.02 -18.06 14.22
C ARG A 313 1.60 -17.50 14.21
#